data_AF-A0A0Z8G1J2-F1
#
_entry.id   AF-A0A0Z8G1J2-F1
#
_cell.length_a   1.000
_cell.length_b   1.000
_cell.length_c   1.000
_cell.angle_alpha   90.00
_cell.angle_beta   90.00
_cell.angle_gamma   90.00
#
_symmetry.space_group_name_H-M   'P 1'
#
loop_
_entity.id
_entity.type
_entity.pdbx_description
1 polymer ?
#
loop_
_entity_poly.entity_id
_entity_poly.type
_entity_poly.pdbx_seq_one_letter_code
_entity_poly.pdbx_strand_id
1 'polypeptide(L)'
;MASEIKWIKIVTDIFDDEKILLIESLPEADTIIVVWFKLLTLAGKQNYGGVLMMNDRVHYTDEMLSTLFRRPLNTVRAALQTFEQFGMIEIINNAITIPNWEKHQSVESMERVREQARKRVAKHREKQKTLANGNVTCNVTVTHSNALDKEEEIDKEEDIYNICPIKEIIEYLNSATGKSYRYQSNSNKKIIQARWNEGYKLDDFKKVIDNMVANWTGTEWEKYLQPSTLFRESNFDKYLNMVPRAPKPAQTNVPAWALEEIEQDKSEEAMQRMQALKAKMLAKEKGEPVPEWAEKVLASKQTAEGQAKLADIYAELEAMENGET
;
A
#
# COMPACT_ATOMS: atom_id res chain seq x y z
N MET A 1 -36.58 -7.31 18.03
CA MET A 1 -36.08 -8.63 17.64
C MET A 1 -34.83 -8.42 16.81
N ALA A 2 -33.67 -8.84 17.32
CA ALA A 2 -32.43 -8.82 16.55
C ALA A 2 -32.65 -9.62 15.26
N SER A 3 -32.31 -9.02 14.13
CA SER A 3 -32.35 -9.66 12.82
C SER A 3 -31.53 -10.96 12.84
N GLU A 4 -32.17 -12.08 12.54
CA GLU A 4 -31.52 -13.39 12.47
C GLU A 4 -30.41 -13.39 11.40
N ILE A 5 -29.18 -13.64 11.82
CA ILE A 5 -28.02 -13.72 10.93
C ILE A 5 -28.00 -15.11 10.30
N LYS A 6 -28.11 -15.15 8.96
CA LYS A 6 -28.27 -16.41 8.20
C LYS A 6 -26.97 -17.02 7.70
N TRP A 7 -25.87 -16.29 7.75
CA TRP A 7 -24.58 -16.73 7.20
C TRP A 7 -23.41 -16.11 7.97
N ILE A 8 -22.28 -16.83 7.96
CA ILE A 8 -20.97 -16.33 8.39
C ILE A 8 -20.02 -16.42 7.20
N LYS A 9 -19.14 -15.43 7.03
CA LYS A 9 -18.06 -15.49 6.02
C LYS A 9 -16.89 -16.27 6.64
N ILE A 10 -16.31 -17.17 5.86
CA ILE A 10 -15.14 -17.98 6.22
C ILE A 10 -14.07 -17.72 5.16
N VAL A 11 -12.81 -17.65 5.56
CA VAL A 11 -11.68 -17.47 4.65
C VAL A 11 -11.40 -18.75 3.88
N THR A 12 -11.01 -18.62 2.61
CA THR A 12 -10.75 -19.78 1.75
C THR A 12 -9.49 -20.54 2.12
N ASP A 13 -8.53 -19.87 2.75
CA ASP A 13 -7.24 -20.40 3.22
C ASP A 13 -7.26 -20.78 4.71
N ILE A 14 -8.43 -20.96 5.31
CA ILE A 14 -8.55 -21.29 6.74
C ILE A 14 -7.80 -22.57 7.13
N PHE A 15 -7.65 -23.52 6.20
CA PHE A 15 -6.91 -24.77 6.42
C PHE A 15 -5.40 -24.61 6.23
N ASP A 16 -4.94 -23.51 5.64
CA ASP A 16 -3.52 -23.18 5.51
C ASP A 16 -3.00 -22.39 6.74
N ASP A 17 -3.90 -21.98 7.65
CA ASP A 17 -3.52 -21.31 8.89
C ASP A 17 -2.66 -22.23 9.77
N GLU A 18 -1.53 -21.70 10.24
CA GLU A 18 -0.55 -22.46 11.04
C GLU A 18 -1.20 -23.15 12.25
N LYS A 19 -2.21 -22.53 12.89
CA LYS A 19 -2.88 -23.11 14.06
C LYS A 19 -3.79 -24.26 13.65
N ILE A 20 -4.49 -24.15 12.52
CA ILE A 20 -5.32 -25.23 12.00
C ILE A 20 -4.45 -26.41 11.58
N LEU A 21 -3.32 -26.15 10.91
CA LEU A 21 -2.33 -27.18 10.57
C LEU A 21 -1.75 -27.87 11.82
N LEU A 22 -1.48 -27.11 12.90
CA LEU A 22 -1.05 -27.70 14.17
C LEU A 22 -2.16 -28.55 14.81
N ILE A 23 -3.43 -28.15 14.70
CA ILE A 23 -4.55 -28.96 15.18
C ILE A 23 -4.70 -30.26 14.39
N GLU A 24 -4.42 -30.25 13.08
CA GLU A 24 -4.44 -31.46 12.25
C GLU A 24 -3.43 -32.53 12.70
N SER A 25 -2.39 -32.13 13.43
CA SER A 25 -1.41 -33.05 14.02
C SER A 25 -1.87 -33.72 15.34
N LEU A 26 -2.97 -33.26 15.93
CA LEU A 26 -3.49 -33.75 17.21
C LEU A 26 -4.41 -34.97 17.05
N PRO A 27 -4.53 -35.83 18.09
CA PRO A 27 -5.56 -36.87 18.09
C PRO A 27 -6.95 -36.24 18.03
N GLU A 28 -7.86 -36.89 17.30
CA GLU A 28 -9.23 -36.38 17.06
C GLU A 28 -9.29 -35.01 16.34
N ALA A 29 -8.24 -34.64 15.59
CA ALA A 29 -8.15 -33.39 14.81
C ALA A 29 -9.46 -32.98 14.11
N ASP A 30 -10.05 -33.88 13.31
CA ASP A 30 -11.31 -33.63 12.61
C ASP A 30 -12.44 -33.20 13.56
N THR A 31 -12.50 -33.80 14.74
CA THR A 31 -13.52 -33.47 15.73
C THR A 31 -13.26 -32.12 16.36
N ILE A 32 -12.00 -31.79 16.66
CA ILE A 32 -11.59 -30.48 17.18
C ILE A 32 -11.94 -29.39 16.15
N ILE A 33 -11.55 -29.57 14.89
CA ILE A 33 -11.86 -28.63 13.79
C ILE A 33 -13.38 -28.45 13.63
N VAL A 34 -14.15 -29.54 13.71
CA VAL A 34 -15.63 -29.44 13.68
C VAL A 34 -16.17 -28.65 14.88
N VAL A 35 -15.59 -28.79 16.07
CA VAL A 35 -15.98 -27.98 17.24
C VAL A 35 -15.67 -26.50 16.98
N TRP A 36 -14.53 -26.18 16.35
CA TRP A 36 -14.18 -24.81 15.97
C TRP A 36 -15.25 -24.17 15.08
N PHE A 37 -15.62 -24.83 13.97
CA PHE A 37 -16.68 -24.31 13.09
C PHE A 37 -18.04 -24.18 13.79
N LYS A 38 -18.36 -25.10 14.70
CA LYS A 38 -19.59 -24.99 15.50
C LYS A 38 -19.56 -23.78 16.44
N LEU A 39 -18.42 -23.45 17.04
CA LEU A 39 -18.25 -22.22 17.83
C LEU A 39 -18.44 -20.97 16.96
N LEU A 40 -17.83 -20.93 15.76
CA LEU A 40 -17.99 -19.82 14.82
C LEU A 40 -19.46 -19.60 14.42
N THR A 41 -20.18 -20.68 14.10
CA THR A 41 -21.61 -20.57 13.77
C THR A 41 -22.46 -20.13 14.96
N LEU A 42 -22.11 -20.55 16.17
CA LEU A 42 -22.79 -20.14 17.40
C LEU A 42 -22.57 -18.65 17.69
N ALA A 43 -21.34 -18.17 17.58
CA ALA A 43 -21.01 -16.75 17.71
C ALA A 43 -21.73 -15.90 16.65
N GLY A 44 -21.77 -16.37 15.39
CA GLY A 44 -22.48 -15.71 14.30
C GLY A 44 -23.99 -15.61 14.51
N LYS A 45 -24.61 -16.65 15.08
CA LYS A 45 -26.04 -16.66 15.42
C LYS A 45 -26.39 -15.66 16.52
N GLN A 46 -25.52 -15.53 17.53
CA GLN A 46 -25.77 -14.72 18.71
C GLN A 46 -25.36 -13.24 18.54
N ASN A 47 -24.36 -12.97 17.70
CA ASN A 47 -23.91 -11.62 17.33
C ASN A 47 -23.56 -10.71 18.53
N TYR A 48 -23.05 -11.28 19.62
CA TYR A 48 -22.57 -10.53 20.79
C TYR A 48 -21.06 -10.24 20.72
N GLY A 49 -20.57 -9.78 19.57
CA GLY A 49 -19.16 -9.40 19.44
C GLY A 49 -18.15 -10.52 19.75
N GLY A 50 -18.54 -11.78 19.53
CA GLY A 50 -17.69 -12.96 19.78
C GLY A 50 -17.82 -13.57 21.16
N VAL A 51 -18.64 -13.02 22.05
CA VAL A 51 -18.93 -13.61 23.36
C VAL A 51 -19.99 -14.70 23.22
N LEU A 52 -19.69 -15.91 23.68
CA LEU A 52 -20.59 -17.06 23.60
C LEU A 52 -21.55 -17.09 24.79
N MET A 53 -22.74 -16.52 24.59
CA MET A 53 -23.81 -16.49 25.59
C MET A 53 -25.04 -17.28 25.16
N MET A 54 -25.63 -18.04 26.08
CA MET A 54 -26.91 -18.72 25.88
C MET A 54 -28.06 -17.71 25.83
N ASN A 55 -28.06 -16.78 26.78
CA ASN A 55 -28.98 -15.66 26.94
C ASN A 55 -28.18 -14.45 27.47
N ASP A 56 -28.77 -13.25 27.54
CA ASP A 56 -28.13 -11.99 27.97
C ASP A 56 -27.43 -11.99 29.36
N ARG A 57 -27.49 -13.10 30.11
CA ARG A 57 -26.92 -13.23 31.47
C ARG A 57 -26.10 -14.50 31.73
N VAL A 58 -26.11 -15.47 30.81
CA VAL A 58 -25.52 -16.80 31.05
C VAL A 58 -24.62 -17.19 29.89
N HIS A 59 -23.34 -17.42 30.19
CA HIS A 59 -22.33 -17.89 29.24
C HIS A 59 -22.47 -19.39 29.00
N TYR A 60 -22.09 -19.87 27.82
CA TYR A 60 -22.06 -21.30 27.55
C TYR A 60 -20.94 -21.98 28.36
N THR A 61 -21.27 -23.08 29.04
CA THR A 61 -20.28 -23.96 29.68
C THR A 61 -19.86 -25.08 28.71
N ASP A 62 -18.73 -25.71 29.00
CA ASP A 62 -18.24 -26.91 28.31
C ASP A 62 -19.27 -28.06 28.26
N GLU A 63 -20.03 -28.28 29.35
CA GLU A 63 -21.13 -29.26 29.41
C GLU A 63 -22.28 -28.91 28.45
N MET A 64 -22.65 -27.63 28.40
CA MET A 64 -23.69 -27.15 27.49
C MET A 64 -23.22 -27.27 26.02
N LEU A 65 -21.96 -26.93 25.73
CA LEU A 65 -21.37 -27.05 24.40
C LEU A 65 -21.25 -28.51 23.95
N SER A 66 -20.91 -29.44 24.85
CA SER A 66 -20.91 -30.88 24.57
C SER A 66 -22.28 -31.37 24.11
N THR A 67 -23.33 -30.94 24.79
CA THR A 67 -24.72 -31.27 24.42
C THR A 67 -25.11 -30.63 23.08
N LEU A 68 -24.81 -29.35 22.89
CA LEU A 68 -25.14 -28.61 21.67
C LEU A 68 -24.41 -29.17 20.44
N PHE A 69 -23.13 -29.50 20.59
CA PHE A 69 -22.29 -29.98 19.52
C PHE A 69 -22.42 -31.48 19.28
N ARG A 70 -23.11 -32.22 20.17
CA ARG A 70 -23.27 -33.68 20.09
C ARG A 70 -21.90 -34.36 20.01
N ARG A 71 -21.01 -33.98 20.93
CA ARG A 71 -19.65 -34.51 21.06
C ARG A 71 -19.36 -34.85 22.53
N PRO A 72 -18.49 -35.83 22.80
CA PRO A 72 -18.11 -36.19 24.17
C PRO A 72 -17.57 -34.97 24.92
N LEU A 73 -17.90 -34.87 26.21
CA LEU A 73 -17.47 -33.75 27.07
C LEU A 73 -15.95 -33.57 27.09
N ASN A 74 -15.22 -34.68 27.18
CA ASN A 74 -13.77 -34.68 27.20
C ASN A 74 -13.17 -34.13 25.90
N THR A 75 -13.74 -34.50 24.74
CA THR A 75 -13.30 -33.95 23.45
C THR A 75 -13.58 -32.46 23.34
N VAL A 76 -14.74 -31.98 23.83
CA VAL A 76 -15.04 -30.54 23.84
C VAL A 76 -14.12 -29.77 24.77
N ARG A 77 -13.81 -30.31 25.95
CA ARG A 77 -12.81 -29.72 26.86
C ARG A 77 -11.42 -29.65 26.22
N ALA A 78 -10.97 -30.74 25.61
CA ALA A 78 -9.69 -30.79 24.92
C ALA A 78 -9.63 -29.76 23.77
N ALA A 79 -10.72 -29.63 23.00
CA ALA A 79 -10.81 -28.63 21.95
C ALA A 79 -10.74 -27.20 22.49
N LEU A 80 -11.53 -26.87 23.52
CA LEU A 80 -11.52 -25.54 24.15
C LEU A 80 -10.14 -25.20 24.74
N GLN A 81 -9.49 -26.15 25.40
CA GLN A 81 -8.14 -25.97 25.93
C GLN A 81 -7.11 -25.74 24.81
N THR A 82 -7.22 -26.48 23.70
CA THR A 82 -6.36 -26.30 22.52
C THR A 82 -6.54 -24.91 21.90
N PHE A 83 -7.80 -24.47 21.76
CA PHE A 83 -8.11 -23.14 21.23
C PHE A 83 -7.63 -22.03 22.15
N GLU A 84 -7.75 -22.19 23.47
CA GLU A 84 -7.23 -21.22 24.44
C GLU A 84 -5.70 -21.14 24.36
N GLN A 85 -5.03 -22.29 24.32
CA GLN A 85 -3.57 -22.36 24.19
C GLN A 85 -3.05 -21.69 22.91
N PHE A 86 -3.76 -21.84 21.80
CA PHE A 86 -3.42 -21.19 20.52
C PHE A 86 -3.98 -19.77 20.38
N GLY A 87 -4.62 -19.23 21.42
CA GLY A 87 -5.21 -17.88 21.42
C GLY A 87 -6.31 -17.70 20.37
N MET A 88 -7.02 -18.78 20.03
CA MET A 88 -8.19 -18.78 19.17
C MET A 88 -9.47 -18.41 19.96
N ILE A 89 -9.47 -18.70 21.27
CA ILE A 89 -10.49 -18.26 22.22
C ILE A 89 -9.80 -17.70 23.48
N GLU A 90 -10.53 -16.90 24.25
CA GLU A 90 -10.14 -16.46 25.58
C GLU A 90 -11.24 -16.84 26.58
N ILE A 91 -10.86 -17.25 27.79
CA ILE A 91 -11.80 -17.56 28.87
C ILE A 91 -11.61 -16.51 29.98
N ILE A 92 -12.55 -15.57 30.09
CA ILE A 92 -12.51 -14.50 31.10
C ILE A 92 -13.73 -14.67 32.01
N ASN A 93 -13.53 -14.90 33.31
CA ASN A 93 -14.62 -15.13 34.27
C ASN A 93 -15.61 -16.24 33.84
N ASN A 94 -15.08 -17.36 33.33
CA ASN A 94 -15.84 -18.47 32.73
C ASN A 94 -16.65 -18.11 31.47
N ALA A 95 -16.48 -16.91 30.91
CA ALA A 95 -17.07 -16.54 29.63
C ALA A 95 -16.08 -16.87 28.50
N ILE A 96 -16.52 -17.69 27.55
CA ILE A 96 -15.75 -17.99 26.34
C ILE A 96 -15.97 -16.87 25.34
N THR A 97 -14.88 -16.25 24.89
CA THR A 97 -14.87 -15.20 23.88
C THR A 97 -13.98 -15.61 22.71
N ILE A 98 -14.35 -15.18 21.50
CA ILE A 98 -13.51 -15.33 20.31
C ILE A 98 -12.85 -13.97 20.06
N PRO A 99 -11.53 -13.82 20.28
CA PRO A 99 -10.81 -12.58 20.03
C PRO A 99 -10.98 -12.12 18.59
N ASN A 100 -10.99 -10.80 18.37
CA ASN A 100 -11.10 -10.20 17.03
C ASN A 100 -12.36 -10.62 16.24
N TRP A 101 -13.45 -11.07 16.88
CA TRP A 101 -14.70 -11.46 16.21
C TRP A 101 -15.27 -10.39 15.27
N GLU A 102 -15.14 -9.12 15.62
CA GLU A 102 -15.58 -7.99 14.78
C GLU A 102 -14.91 -7.97 13.39
N LYS A 103 -13.71 -8.56 13.24
CA LYS A 103 -13.05 -8.73 11.94
C LYS A 103 -13.70 -9.81 11.08
N HIS A 104 -14.28 -10.85 11.70
CA HIS A 104 -14.97 -11.94 11.00
C HIS A 104 -16.40 -11.56 10.58
N GLN A 105 -16.97 -10.51 11.16
CA GLN A 105 -18.35 -10.13 10.92
C GLN A 105 -18.44 -8.60 10.79
N SER A 106 -18.26 -8.08 9.58
CA SER A 106 -18.32 -6.65 9.29
C SER A 106 -19.68 -6.03 9.66
N VAL A 107 -19.83 -5.59 10.92
CA VAL A 107 -21.04 -4.95 11.47
C VAL A 107 -21.33 -3.65 10.70
N GLU A 108 -20.29 -2.92 10.29
CA GLU A 108 -20.39 -1.66 9.55
C GLU A 108 -20.96 -1.85 8.13
N SER A 109 -20.62 -2.96 7.46
CA SER A 109 -21.16 -3.30 6.14
C SER A 109 -22.67 -3.56 6.20
N MET A 110 -23.15 -4.23 7.26
CA MET A 110 -24.58 -4.51 7.43
C MET A 110 -25.41 -3.27 7.75
N GLU A 111 -24.88 -2.32 8.53
CA GLU A 111 -25.59 -1.07 8.83
C GLU A 111 -25.72 -0.20 7.58
N ARG A 112 -24.66 -0.11 6.77
CA ARG A 112 -24.67 0.60 5.48
C ARG A 112 -25.66 -0.01 4.49
N VAL A 113 -25.75 -1.34 4.40
CA VAL A 113 -26.75 -2.04 3.57
C VAL A 113 -28.17 -1.77 4.08
N ARG A 114 -28.40 -1.79 5.39
CA ARG A 114 -29.71 -1.45 5.99
C ARG A 114 -30.11 -0.02 5.74
N GLU A 115 -29.17 0.91 5.81
CA GLU A 115 -29.44 2.32 5.57
C GLU A 115 -29.70 2.62 4.09
N GLN A 116 -28.94 2.00 3.18
CA GLN A 116 -29.21 2.09 1.74
C GLN A 116 -30.56 1.46 1.39
N ALA A 117 -30.93 0.32 1.98
CA ALA A 117 -32.25 -0.28 1.81
C ALA A 117 -33.37 0.64 2.34
N ARG A 118 -33.20 1.23 3.53
CA ARG A 118 -34.14 2.23 4.07
C ARG A 118 -34.31 3.43 3.15
N LYS A 119 -33.21 4.01 2.65
CA LYS A 119 -33.22 5.15 1.72
C LYS A 119 -33.87 4.80 0.38
N ARG A 120 -33.66 3.59 -0.15
CA ARG A 120 -34.33 3.11 -1.38
C ARG A 120 -35.84 2.98 -1.20
N VAL A 121 -36.29 2.34 -0.12
CA VAL A 121 -37.72 2.17 0.18
C VAL A 121 -38.39 3.52 0.43
N ALA A 122 -37.73 4.44 1.13
CA ALA A 122 -38.22 5.80 1.33
C ALA A 122 -38.42 6.54 0.00
N LYS A 123 -37.41 6.55 -0.89
CA LYS A 123 -37.50 7.15 -2.22
C LYS A 123 -38.59 6.50 -3.09
N HIS A 124 -38.77 5.18 -3.00
CA HIS A 124 -39.83 4.49 -3.74
C HIS A 124 -41.22 4.91 -3.24
N ARG A 125 -41.42 4.97 -1.93
CA ARG A 125 -42.68 5.44 -1.31
C ARG A 125 -42.99 6.90 -1.64
N GLU A 126 -41.97 7.75 -1.68
CA GLU A 126 -42.11 9.16 -2.05
C GLU A 126 -42.53 9.30 -3.52
N LYS A 127 -41.88 8.58 -4.45
CA LYS A 127 -42.26 8.54 -5.86
C LYS A 127 -43.68 8.03 -6.09
N GLN A 128 -44.10 6.99 -5.36
CA GLN A 128 -45.48 6.48 -5.37
C GLN A 128 -46.49 7.54 -4.90
N LYS A 129 -46.18 8.26 -3.82
CA LYS A 129 -47.03 9.37 -3.32
C LYS A 129 -47.12 10.54 -4.29
N THR A 130 -46.02 10.90 -4.98
CA THR A 130 -46.05 11.96 -5.99
C THR A 130 -46.84 11.57 -7.24
N LEU A 131 -46.83 10.29 -7.64
CA LEU A 131 -47.64 9.79 -8.75
C LEU A 131 -49.15 9.76 -8.41
N ALA A 132 -49.51 9.50 -7.15
CA ALA A 132 -50.90 9.45 -6.71
C ALA A 132 -51.61 10.82 -6.66
N ASN A 133 -50.86 11.93 -6.66
CA ASN A 133 -51.42 13.29 -6.60
C ASN A 133 -51.54 13.99 -7.98
N GLY A 134 -51.25 13.29 -9.08
CA GLY A 134 -51.39 13.80 -10.45
C GLY A 134 -52.77 13.54 -11.04
N ASN A 135 -53.45 14.60 -11.49
CA ASN A 135 -54.77 14.56 -12.10
C ASN A 135 -54.72 13.99 -13.54
N VAL A 136 -55.43 12.86 -13.76
CA VAL A 136 -56.09 12.34 -14.99
C VAL A 136 -55.30 12.28 -16.32
N THR A 137 -55.14 11.09 -16.89
CA THR A 137 -55.88 10.60 -18.08
C THR A 137 -55.43 9.18 -18.41
N CYS A 138 -56.42 8.30 -18.55
CA CYS A 138 -56.25 6.91 -18.92
C CYS A 138 -55.84 6.83 -20.39
N ASN A 139 -54.64 6.33 -20.68
CA ASN A 139 -54.41 5.59 -21.92
C ASN A 139 -53.90 4.20 -21.52
N VAL A 140 -54.79 3.22 -21.63
CA VAL A 140 -54.47 1.81 -21.45
C VAL A 140 -53.60 1.41 -22.64
N THR A 141 -52.29 1.38 -22.43
CA THR A 141 -51.39 0.55 -23.23
C THR A 141 -50.86 -0.53 -22.30
N VAL A 142 -51.43 -1.73 -22.46
CA VAL A 142 -50.92 -2.97 -21.87
C VAL A 142 -49.49 -3.14 -22.38
N THR A 143 -48.50 -2.78 -21.57
CA THR A 143 -47.12 -3.19 -21.78
C THR A 143 -46.93 -4.49 -21.02
N HIS A 144 -47.04 -5.59 -21.76
CA HIS A 144 -46.62 -6.90 -21.31
C HIS A 144 -45.11 -6.85 -21.09
N SER A 145 -44.70 -7.22 -19.87
CA SER A 145 -43.34 -7.66 -19.53
C SER A 145 -42.21 -6.62 -19.65
N ASN A 146 -41.96 -5.87 -18.58
CA ASN A 146 -40.60 -5.39 -18.26
C ASN A 146 -39.77 -6.60 -17.78
N ALA A 147 -39.32 -7.42 -18.72
CA ALA A 147 -38.25 -8.36 -18.52
C ALA A 147 -37.07 -7.86 -19.36
N LEU A 148 -35.90 -7.77 -18.74
CA LEU A 148 -34.62 -7.25 -19.25
C LEU A 148 -34.51 -5.72 -19.22
N ASP A 149 -33.86 -5.23 -18.16
CA ASP A 149 -32.75 -4.30 -18.35
C ASP A 149 -31.84 -4.30 -17.11
N LYS A 150 -30.60 -4.71 -17.37
CA LYS A 150 -29.34 -4.30 -16.75
C LYS A 150 -29.02 -4.84 -15.36
N GLU A 151 -28.21 -5.89 -15.30
CA GLU A 151 -26.75 -5.90 -15.55
C GLU A 151 -26.01 -5.40 -14.32
N GLU A 152 -25.16 -6.31 -13.82
CA GLU A 152 -23.81 -6.07 -13.31
C GLU A 152 -23.59 -5.00 -12.22
N GLU A 153 -22.65 -5.31 -11.33
CA GLU A 153 -22.25 -4.56 -10.14
C GLU A 153 -23.11 -4.90 -8.90
N ILE A 154 -22.60 -5.60 -7.87
CA ILE A 154 -21.27 -5.46 -7.26
C ILE A 154 -20.83 -6.82 -6.71
N ASP A 155 -20.10 -7.56 -7.55
CA ASP A 155 -19.03 -8.46 -7.15
C ASP A 155 -17.82 -7.60 -6.71
N LYS A 156 -17.88 -6.97 -5.53
CA LYS A 156 -16.73 -6.31 -4.85
C LYS A 156 -17.05 -6.13 -3.36
N GLU A 157 -16.99 -7.18 -2.58
CA GLU A 157 -16.61 -7.03 -1.17
C GLU A 157 -15.26 -7.72 -1.00
N GLU A 158 -14.25 -6.93 -1.35
CA GLU A 158 -12.82 -7.20 -1.23
C GLU A 158 -12.48 -7.86 0.11
N ASP A 159 -11.68 -8.91 -0.03
CA ASP A 159 -11.12 -9.76 1.00
C ASP A 159 -10.47 -8.96 2.13
N ILE A 160 -10.94 -9.19 3.36
CA ILE A 160 -10.41 -8.61 4.62
C ILE A 160 -9.38 -9.57 5.21
N TYR A 161 -8.48 -10.10 4.39
CA TYR A 161 -7.23 -10.66 4.88
C TYR A 161 -6.12 -9.88 4.21
N ASN A 162 -5.25 -9.34 5.05
CA ASN A 162 -4.23 -8.36 4.73
C ASN A 162 -4.81 -6.93 4.60
N ILE A 163 -4.83 -6.18 5.70
CA ILE A 163 -4.98 -4.72 5.66
C ILE A 163 -3.77 -4.20 4.88
N CYS A 164 -3.93 -4.14 3.55
CA CYS A 164 -2.94 -3.56 2.67
C CYS A 164 -2.80 -2.10 3.12
N PRO A 165 -1.60 -1.63 3.49
CA PRO A 165 -1.35 -0.28 3.96
C PRO A 165 -1.39 0.74 2.80
N ILE A 166 -2.46 0.70 1.99
CA ILE A 166 -2.69 1.56 0.81
C ILE A 166 -2.58 3.03 1.19
N LYS A 167 -3.11 3.40 2.36
CA LYS A 167 -3.02 4.76 2.89
C LYS A 167 -1.56 5.18 3.04
N GLU A 168 -0.74 4.36 3.69
CA GLU A 168 0.66 4.65 3.95
C GLU A 168 1.48 4.72 2.65
N ILE A 169 1.26 3.80 1.71
CA ILE A 169 1.95 3.78 0.41
C ILE A 169 1.66 5.05 -0.39
N ILE A 170 0.39 5.48 -0.43
CA ILE A 170 -0.01 6.68 -1.17
C ILE A 170 0.47 7.96 -0.46
N GLU A 171 0.41 8.01 0.87
CA GLU A 171 0.95 9.13 1.65
C GLU A 171 2.47 9.28 1.44
N TYR A 172 3.21 8.17 1.38
CA TYR A 172 4.63 8.17 1.08
C TYR A 172 4.94 8.65 -0.35
N LEU A 173 4.16 8.20 -1.34
CA LEU A 173 4.32 8.69 -2.72
C LEU A 173 4.07 10.20 -2.81
N ASN A 174 3.05 10.70 -2.10
CA ASN A 174 2.71 12.11 -2.07
C ASN A 174 3.81 12.95 -1.41
N SER A 175 4.38 12.48 -0.28
CA SER A 175 5.48 13.18 0.39
C SER A 175 6.75 13.22 -0.46
N ALA A 176 7.08 12.12 -1.16
CA ALA A 176 8.28 12.03 -1.99
C ALA A 176 8.19 12.86 -3.29
N THR A 177 6.97 13.03 -3.85
CA THR A 177 6.78 13.71 -5.15
C THR A 177 6.18 15.12 -5.03
N GLY A 178 5.74 15.53 -3.84
CA GLY A 178 4.98 16.78 -3.65
C GLY A 178 3.59 16.78 -4.30
N LYS A 179 3.06 15.61 -4.67
CA LYS A 179 1.75 15.44 -5.32
C LYS A 179 0.67 15.06 -4.29
N SER A 180 -0.60 15.06 -4.73
CA SER A 180 -1.76 14.86 -3.87
C SER A 180 -2.72 13.76 -4.38
N TYR A 181 -2.17 12.55 -4.60
CA TYR A 181 -2.97 11.38 -4.97
C TYR A 181 -3.89 10.94 -3.84
N ARG A 182 -5.12 10.55 -4.18
CA ARG A 182 -6.12 10.06 -3.21
C ARG A 182 -5.97 8.57 -2.96
N TYR A 183 -5.81 8.17 -1.70
CA TYR A 183 -5.77 6.76 -1.31
C TYR A 183 -7.15 6.09 -1.43
N GLN A 184 -8.23 6.86 -1.35
CA GLN A 184 -9.60 6.33 -1.48
C GLN A 184 -9.97 5.97 -2.92
N SER A 185 -9.18 6.38 -3.92
CA SER A 185 -9.45 6.13 -5.34
C SER A 185 -9.44 4.64 -5.65
N ASN A 186 -10.54 4.13 -6.23
CA ASN A 186 -10.68 2.72 -6.60
C ASN A 186 -9.58 2.26 -7.56
N SER A 187 -9.16 3.12 -8.49
CA SER A 187 -8.08 2.79 -9.42
C SER A 187 -6.75 2.57 -8.71
N ASN A 188 -6.41 3.42 -7.73
CA ASN A 188 -5.17 3.30 -6.97
C ASN A 188 -5.20 2.07 -6.05
N LYS A 189 -6.34 1.83 -5.38
CA LYS A 189 -6.54 0.67 -4.51
C LYS A 189 -6.32 -0.64 -5.24
N LYS A 190 -7.01 -0.83 -6.37
CA LYS A 190 -6.92 -2.06 -7.16
C LYS A 190 -5.49 -2.41 -7.56
N ILE A 191 -4.74 -1.40 -8.03
CA ILE A 191 -3.37 -1.62 -8.50
C ILE A 191 -2.44 -1.98 -7.33
N ILE A 192 -2.56 -1.31 -6.18
CA ILE A 192 -1.73 -1.58 -5.00
C ILE A 192 -2.11 -2.93 -4.37
N GLN A 193 -3.40 -3.24 -4.28
CA GLN A 193 -3.88 -4.50 -3.71
C GLN A 193 -3.50 -5.71 -4.57
N ALA A 194 -3.50 -5.57 -5.90
CA ALA A 194 -2.99 -6.62 -6.79
C ALA A 194 -1.52 -6.96 -6.46
N ARG A 195 -0.66 -5.95 -6.31
CA ARG A 195 0.75 -6.15 -5.91
C ARG A 195 0.88 -6.78 -4.52
N TRP A 196 0.04 -6.36 -3.59
CA TRP A 196 0.07 -6.88 -2.23
C TRP A 196 -0.30 -8.37 -2.19
N ASN A 197 -1.27 -8.79 -3.01
CA ASN A 197 -1.67 -10.19 -3.15
C ASN A 197 -0.63 -11.06 -3.88
N GLU A 198 0.23 -10.46 -4.70
CA GLU A 198 1.39 -11.13 -5.30
C GLU A 198 2.51 -11.43 -4.27
N GLY A 199 2.41 -10.92 -3.04
CA GLY A 199 3.31 -11.21 -1.93
C GLY A 199 4.28 -10.08 -1.56
N TYR A 200 4.25 -8.96 -2.29
CA TYR A 200 5.10 -7.80 -2.00
C TYR A 200 4.77 -7.13 -0.67
N LYS A 201 5.80 -6.65 0.03
CA LYS A 201 5.68 -5.99 1.34
C LYS A 201 5.76 -4.48 1.21
N LEU A 202 5.34 -3.77 2.26
CA LEU A 202 5.32 -2.31 2.32
C LEU A 202 6.68 -1.68 1.95
N ASP A 203 7.76 -2.31 2.39
CA ASP A 203 9.13 -1.84 2.10
C ASP A 203 9.46 -1.91 0.60
N ASP A 204 8.93 -2.90 -0.13
CA ASP A 204 9.11 -3.01 -1.59
C ASP A 204 8.43 -1.83 -2.30
N PHE A 205 7.24 -1.42 -1.84
CA PHE A 205 6.56 -0.24 -2.40
C PHE A 205 7.35 1.04 -2.14
N LYS A 206 7.87 1.22 -0.92
CA LYS A 206 8.71 2.39 -0.57
C LYS A 206 9.97 2.42 -1.44
N LYS A 207 10.63 1.27 -1.60
CA LYS A 207 11.83 1.13 -2.44
C LYS A 207 11.56 1.44 -3.92
N VAL A 208 10.46 0.97 -4.48
CA VAL A 208 10.04 1.34 -5.84
C VAL A 208 9.85 2.85 -5.97
N ILE A 209 9.20 3.49 -4.99
CA ILE A 209 9.00 4.94 -4.99
C ILE A 209 10.35 5.66 -4.97
N ASP A 210 11.26 5.28 -4.07
CA ASP A 210 12.58 5.91 -3.93
C ASP A 210 13.42 5.77 -5.20
N ASN A 211 13.48 4.57 -5.76
CA ASN A 211 14.21 4.30 -7.00
C ASN A 211 13.71 5.16 -8.15
N MET A 212 12.39 5.28 -8.29
CA MET A 212 11.79 5.98 -9.41
C MET A 212 11.85 7.49 -9.23
N VAL A 213 11.68 8.00 -8.01
CA VAL A 213 11.87 9.42 -7.69
C VAL A 213 13.32 9.82 -7.97
N ALA A 214 14.31 9.04 -7.52
CA ALA A 214 15.71 9.33 -7.80
C ALA A 214 16.03 9.32 -9.31
N ASN A 215 15.41 8.43 -10.09
CA ASN A 215 15.65 8.30 -11.52
C ASN A 215 14.95 9.37 -12.37
N TRP A 216 13.72 9.76 -12.00
CA TRP A 216 12.84 10.55 -12.85
C TRP A 216 12.69 12.01 -12.45
N THR A 217 12.98 12.38 -11.20
CA THR A 217 12.97 13.79 -10.77
C THR A 217 13.93 14.63 -11.61
N GLY A 218 13.45 15.77 -12.12
CA GLY A 218 14.24 16.65 -12.99
C GLY A 218 14.41 16.13 -14.43
N THR A 219 13.60 15.16 -14.85
CA THR A 219 13.55 14.67 -16.23
C THR A 219 12.13 14.77 -16.81
N GLU A 220 11.99 14.57 -18.12
CA GLU A 220 10.68 14.48 -18.78
C GLU A 220 9.79 13.35 -18.23
N TRP A 221 10.37 12.39 -17.49
CA TRP A 221 9.67 11.24 -16.94
C TRP A 221 8.98 11.52 -15.61
N GLU A 222 9.22 12.67 -14.97
CA GLU A 222 8.63 13.04 -13.67
C GLU A 222 7.09 13.07 -13.68
N LYS A 223 6.50 13.38 -14.86
CA LYS A 223 5.05 13.33 -15.08
C LYS A 223 4.45 11.94 -14.88
N TYR A 224 5.26 10.87 -15.01
CA TYR A 224 4.85 9.49 -14.84
C TYR A 224 5.05 8.95 -13.41
N LEU A 225 5.52 9.76 -12.46
CA LEU A 225 5.52 9.43 -11.03
C LEU A 225 4.09 9.45 -10.48
N GLN A 226 3.31 8.42 -10.81
CA GLN A 226 1.92 8.22 -10.42
C GLN A 226 1.64 6.74 -10.12
N PRO A 227 0.64 6.42 -9.28
CA PRO A 227 0.35 5.04 -8.88
C PRO A 227 0.14 4.07 -10.06
N SER A 228 -0.53 4.53 -11.12
CA SER A 228 -0.83 3.72 -12.31
C SER A 228 0.41 3.31 -13.12
N THR A 229 1.50 4.06 -13.01
CA THR A 229 2.76 3.76 -13.71
C THR A 229 3.68 2.96 -12.81
N LEU A 230 3.85 3.40 -11.55
CA LEU A 230 4.77 2.79 -10.59
C LEU A 230 4.35 1.38 -10.19
N PHE A 231 3.05 1.15 -10.03
CA PHE A 231 2.51 -0.11 -9.50
C PHE A 231 1.92 -1.02 -10.59
N ARG A 232 2.28 -0.79 -11.85
CA ARG A 232 1.85 -1.63 -12.99
C ARG A 232 2.55 -2.99 -12.98
N GLU A 233 1.82 -4.02 -13.38
CA GLU A 233 2.27 -5.43 -13.42
C GLU A 233 3.58 -5.67 -14.13
N SER A 234 3.67 -5.21 -15.36
CA SER A 234 4.85 -5.39 -16.18
C SER A 234 6.10 -4.69 -15.66
N ASN A 235 5.96 -3.76 -14.71
CA ASN A 235 7.02 -2.83 -14.35
C ASN A 235 7.42 -2.86 -12.88
N PHE A 236 6.58 -3.38 -11.98
CA PHE A 236 6.83 -3.28 -10.54
C PHE A 236 8.15 -3.94 -10.14
N ASP A 237 8.37 -5.19 -10.53
CA ASP A 237 9.61 -5.92 -10.24
C ASP A 237 10.83 -5.26 -10.91
N LYS A 238 10.65 -4.74 -12.14
CA LYS A 238 11.70 -3.97 -12.83
C LYS A 238 12.11 -2.74 -12.04
N TYR A 239 11.16 -1.98 -11.50
CA TYR A 239 11.43 -0.78 -10.72
C TYR A 239 11.99 -1.08 -9.33
N LEU A 240 11.59 -2.20 -8.73
CA LEU A 240 12.12 -2.67 -7.45
C LEU A 240 13.63 -2.96 -7.54
N ASN A 241 14.05 -3.51 -8.69
CA ASN A 241 15.44 -3.88 -8.99
C ASN A 241 16.22 -2.79 -9.75
N MET A 242 15.64 -1.61 -9.97
CA MET A 242 16.33 -0.49 -10.63
C MET A 242 17.37 0.14 -9.70
N VAL A 243 18.52 0.50 -10.26
CA VAL A 243 19.55 1.26 -9.55
C VAL A 243 19.16 2.75 -9.61
N PRO A 244 19.18 3.48 -8.48
CA PRO A 244 18.99 4.93 -8.48
C PRO A 244 20.01 5.60 -9.38
N ARG A 245 19.56 6.52 -10.24
CA ARG A 245 20.46 7.32 -11.09
C ARG A 245 21.41 8.11 -10.20
N ALA A 246 22.71 7.89 -10.37
CA ALA A 246 23.72 8.76 -9.81
C ALA A 246 23.42 10.20 -10.26
N PRO A 247 23.53 11.22 -9.36
CA PRO A 247 23.37 12.59 -9.77
C PRO A 247 24.32 12.83 -10.95
N LYS A 248 23.78 13.25 -12.10
CA LYS A 248 24.64 13.62 -13.21
C LYS A 248 25.57 14.71 -12.66
N PRO A 249 26.90 14.58 -12.79
CA PRO A 249 27.76 15.72 -12.49
C PRO A 249 27.18 16.90 -13.27
N ALA A 250 26.99 18.03 -12.60
CA ALA A 250 26.46 19.23 -13.22
C ALA A 250 27.17 19.39 -14.58
N GLN A 251 26.42 19.58 -15.66
CA GLN A 251 27.00 19.82 -16.97
C GLN A 251 27.80 21.13 -16.86
N THR A 252 29.04 21.02 -16.44
CA THR A 252 30.02 22.07 -16.58
C THR A 252 30.32 22.15 -18.06
N ASN A 253 30.36 23.36 -18.63
CA ASN A 253 30.83 23.62 -20.00
C ASN A 253 32.34 23.29 -20.18
N VAL A 254 32.87 22.38 -19.38
CA VAL A 254 34.25 21.92 -19.39
C VAL A 254 34.26 20.65 -20.25
N PRO A 255 34.94 20.66 -21.41
CA PRO A 255 35.05 19.50 -22.28
C PRO A 255 35.67 18.29 -21.57
N ALA A 256 35.27 17.07 -21.97
CA ALA A 256 35.72 15.82 -21.34
C ALA A 256 37.26 15.68 -21.25
N TRP A 257 38.00 16.17 -22.25
CA TRP A 257 39.47 16.15 -22.26
C TRP A 257 40.10 16.99 -21.13
N ALA A 258 39.44 18.06 -20.70
CA ALA A 258 39.93 18.94 -19.64
C ALA A 258 39.72 18.34 -18.24
N LEU A 259 38.78 17.40 -18.08
CA LEU A 259 38.61 16.61 -16.84
C LEU A 259 39.63 15.46 -16.76
N GLU A 260 39.96 14.88 -17.91
CA GLU A 260 40.87 13.72 -18.03
C GLU A 260 42.34 14.11 -17.79
N GLU A 261 42.76 15.31 -18.19
CA GLU A 261 44.08 15.87 -17.83
C GLU A 261 44.23 16.16 -16.33
N ILE A 262 43.14 16.54 -15.64
CA ILE A 262 43.16 16.86 -14.19
C ILE A 262 43.21 15.58 -13.33
N GLU A 263 42.58 14.49 -13.78
CA GLU A 263 42.60 13.21 -13.06
C GLU A 263 43.94 12.45 -13.20
N GLN A 264 44.71 12.70 -14.25
CA GLN A 264 46.01 12.04 -14.46
C GLN A 264 47.18 12.75 -13.74
N ASP A 265 47.03 14.01 -13.38
CA ASP A 265 48.07 14.75 -12.66
C ASP A 265 47.94 14.55 -11.14
N LYS A 266 48.51 13.46 -10.61
CA LYS A 266 48.52 13.11 -9.17
C LYS A 266 49.41 14.02 -8.31
N SER A 267 49.85 15.15 -8.85
CA SER A 267 50.58 16.16 -8.09
C SER A 267 49.74 16.62 -6.88
N GLU A 268 50.37 16.73 -5.72
CA GLU A 268 49.71 17.20 -4.48
C GLU A 268 49.07 18.58 -4.69
N GLU A 269 49.65 19.42 -5.55
CA GLU A 269 49.14 20.75 -5.90
C GLU A 269 47.82 20.69 -6.70
N ALA A 270 47.69 19.74 -7.63
CA ALA A 270 46.47 19.54 -8.41
C ALA A 270 45.32 19.03 -7.52
N MET A 271 45.64 18.12 -6.58
CA MET A 271 44.68 17.60 -5.61
C MET A 271 44.22 18.69 -4.63
N GLN A 272 45.13 19.55 -4.15
CA GLN A 272 44.80 20.68 -3.29
C GLN A 272 43.93 21.71 -4.02
N ARG A 273 44.20 22.00 -5.30
CA ARG A 273 43.35 22.87 -6.13
C ARG A 273 41.96 22.27 -6.38
N MET A 274 41.87 20.98 -6.61
CA MET A 274 40.58 20.28 -6.78
C MET A 274 39.75 20.33 -5.49
N GLN A 275 40.38 20.12 -4.33
CA GLN A 275 39.73 20.24 -3.02
C GLN A 275 39.27 21.68 -2.74
N ALA A 276 40.08 22.69 -3.10
CA ALA A 276 39.72 24.09 -2.98
C ALA A 276 38.55 24.49 -3.90
N LEU A 277 38.53 24.00 -5.16
CA LEU A 277 37.40 24.19 -6.09
C LEU A 277 36.12 23.56 -5.56
N LYS A 278 36.20 22.32 -5.05
CA LYS A 278 35.06 21.62 -4.45
C LYS A 278 34.50 22.37 -3.24
N ALA A 279 35.37 22.88 -2.36
CA ALA A 279 34.97 23.68 -1.21
C ALA A 279 34.28 25.00 -1.62
N LYS A 280 34.78 25.67 -2.67
CA LYS A 280 34.16 26.89 -3.21
C LYS A 280 32.77 26.62 -3.83
N MET A 281 32.60 25.52 -4.55
CA MET A 281 31.29 25.15 -5.10
C MET A 281 30.29 24.83 -3.98
N LEU A 282 30.70 24.08 -2.96
CA LEU A 282 29.86 23.72 -1.83
C LEU A 282 29.42 24.96 -1.03
N ALA A 283 30.33 25.92 -0.82
CA ALA A 283 30.03 27.19 -0.15
C ALA A 283 28.99 28.01 -0.93
N LYS A 284 29.12 28.08 -2.26
CA LYS A 284 28.16 28.74 -3.15
C LYS A 284 26.77 28.08 -3.12
N GLU A 285 26.72 26.75 -3.04
CA GLU A 285 25.47 25.99 -2.95
C GLU A 285 24.76 26.20 -1.60
N LYS A 286 25.52 26.30 -0.51
CA LYS A 286 25.00 26.56 0.84
C LYS A 286 24.75 28.05 1.15
N GLY A 287 25.18 28.96 0.28
CA GLY A 287 25.15 30.40 0.54
C GLY A 287 26.11 30.85 1.65
N GLU A 288 27.14 30.08 1.91
CA GLU A 288 28.16 30.32 2.94
C GLU A 288 29.41 30.98 2.31
N PRO A 289 30.19 31.77 3.08
CA PRO A 289 31.45 32.32 2.59
C PRO A 289 32.46 31.21 2.30
N VAL A 290 33.25 31.38 1.24
CA VAL A 290 34.28 30.41 0.85
C VAL A 290 35.37 30.38 1.93
N PRO A 291 35.81 29.21 2.40
CA PRO A 291 36.88 29.11 3.39
C PRO A 291 38.17 29.79 2.92
N GLU A 292 38.80 30.61 3.78
CA GLU A 292 40.00 31.41 3.43
C GLU A 292 41.16 30.57 2.86
N TRP A 293 41.31 29.32 3.32
CA TRP A 293 42.35 28.42 2.81
C TRP A 293 42.11 28.05 1.34
N ALA A 294 40.85 27.89 0.93
CA ALA A 294 40.49 27.57 -0.45
C ALA A 294 40.70 28.79 -1.36
N GLU A 295 40.43 30.00 -0.87
CA GLU A 295 40.73 31.23 -1.61
C GLU A 295 42.23 31.43 -1.83
N LYS A 296 43.05 31.17 -0.80
CA LYS A 296 44.52 31.27 -0.91
C LYS A 296 45.09 30.29 -1.94
N VAL A 297 44.61 29.05 -1.96
CA VAL A 297 45.06 28.01 -2.91
C VAL A 297 44.65 28.33 -4.36
N LEU A 298 43.48 28.96 -4.55
CA LEU A 298 43.04 29.42 -5.87
C LEU A 298 43.76 30.70 -6.33
N ALA A 299 44.20 31.55 -5.40
CA ALA A 299 44.93 32.78 -5.67
C ALA A 299 46.43 32.56 -5.95
N SER A 300 47.02 31.46 -5.48
CA SER A 300 48.41 31.10 -5.81
C SER A 300 48.52 30.64 -7.28
N LYS A 301 48.91 31.63 -8.10
CA LYS A 301 49.24 31.68 -9.54
C LYS A 301 49.26 30.37 -10.36
N GLN A 302 48.61 30.46 -11.53
CA GLN A 302 48.96 29.68 -12.73
C GLN A 302 50.48 29.78 -12.98
N THR A 303 51.15 28.66 -13.22
CA THR A 303 52.57 28.65 -13.59
C THR A 303 52.75 29.38 -14.93
N ALA A 304 53.88 30.09 -15.09
CA ALA A 304 54.16 30.88 -16.30
C ALA A 304 54.10 30.03 -17.59
N GLU A 305 54.43 28.75 -17.50
CA GLU A 305 54.27 27.78 -18.58
C GLU A 305 52.80 27.52 -18.97
N GLY A 306 51.87 27.55 -18.02
CA GLY A 306 50.45 27.39 -18.28
C GLY A 306 49.83 28.59 -18.99
N GLN A 307 50.32 29.80 -18.73
CA GLN A 307 49.88 31.00 -19.45
C GLN A 307 50.48 31.08 -20.86
N ALA A 308 51.72 30.61 -21.05
CA ALA A 308 52.35 30.52 -22.37
C ALA A 308 51.61 29.52 -23.27
N LYS A 309 51.30 28.32 -22.76
CA LYS A 309 50.55 27.31 -23.53
C LYS A 309 49.14 27.77 -23.89
N LEU A 310 48.47 28.51 -22.99
CA LEU A 310 47.16 29.07 -23.28
C LEU A 310 47.22 30.15 -24.38
N ALA A 311 48.26 30.99 -24.36
CA ALA A 311 48.48 32.01 -25.39
C ALA A 311 48.80 31.38 -26.77
N ASP A 312 49.58 30.31 -26.80
CA ASP A 312 49.88 29.57 -28.04
C ASP A 312 48.62 28.93 -28.64
N ILE A 313 47.75 28.34 -27.81
CA ILE A 313 46.48 27.75 -28.26
C ILE A 313 45.52 28.83 -28.80
N TYR A 314 45.47 30.01 -28.17
CA TYR A 314 44.65 31.12 -28.67
C TYR A 314 45.18 31.69 -29.99
N ALA A 315 46.50 31.77 -30.17
CA ALA A 315 47.11 32.20 -31.43
C ALA A 315 46.85 31.21 -32.58
N GLU A 316 46.88 29.91 -32.29
CA GLU A 316 46.60 28.85 -33.27
C GLU A 316 45.11 28.85 -33.70
N LEU A 317 44.19 29.14 -32.77
CA LEU A 317 42.76 29.30 -33.06
C LEU A 317 42.47 30.57 -33.89
N GLU A 318 43.13 31.70 -33.60
CA GLU A 318 43.00 32.93 -34.40
C GLU A 318 43.56 32.75 -35.82
N ALA A 319 44.64 31.98 -35.99
CA ALA A 319 45.19 31.67 -37.31
C ALA A 319 44.21 30.80 -38.13
N MET A 320 43.56 29.82 -37.49
CA MET A 320 42.54 28.97 -38.11
C MET A 320 41.26 29.75 -38.49
N GLU A 321 40.81 30.70 -37.67
CA GLU A 321 39.64 31.54 -38.02
C GLU A 321 39.92 32.52 -39.17
N ASN A 322 41.18 32.95 -39.33
CA ASN A 322 41.58 33.85 -40.41
C ASN A 322 41.97 33.13 -41.72
N GLY A 323 41.94 31.79 -41.74
CA GLY A 323 42.13 30.99 -42.95
C GLY A 323 43.56 30.93 -43.48
N GLU A 324 44.55 31.26 -42.65
CA GLU A 324 45.97 31.16 -42.98
C GLU A 324 46.52 29.87 -42.35
N THR A 325 46.66 28.82 -43.16
CA THR A 325 47.24 27.53 -42.75
C THR A 325 48.75 27.56 -42.72
#